data_AF-A0A7S1L0V6-F1
#
_entry.id   AF-A0A7S1L0V6-F1
#
_cell.length_a   1.000
_cell.length_b   1.000
_cell.length_c   1.000
_cell.angle_alpha   90.00
_cell.angle_beta   90.00
_cell.angle_gamma   90.00
#
_symmetry.space_group_name_H-M   'P 1'
#
loop_
_entity.id
_entity.type
_entity.pdbx_description
1 polymer ?
#
loop_
_entity_poly.entity_id
_entity_poly.type
_entity_poly.pdbx_seq_one_letter_code
_entity_poly.pdbx_strand_id
1 'polypeptide(L)'
;AAVRGDGRVVTWGNGNGGGQSSGVQKQLVDVRHISSTGYAFAALRSDGCVVTWGGDHSGGNSLSVQAHLRDVQHIYSTDSAFAALRTDGHVVTWGDQDAGGDSSFVQDDFLHCYQRDAQFAE
;
A
#
# COMPACT_ATOMS: atom_id res chain seq x y z
N ALA A 1 11.31 -8.11 6.22
CA ALA A 1 10.76 -7.53 7.46
C ALA A 1 9.75 -8.51 8.07
N ALA A 2 9.54 -8.50 9.38
CA ALA A 2 8.45 -9.26 10.02
C ALA A 2 7.77 -8.45 11.11
N VAL A 3 6.49 -8.78 11.32
CA VAL A 3 5.67 -8.33 12.43
C VAL A 3 5.92 -9.25 13.63
N ARG A 4 6.22 -8.66 14.78
CA ARG A 4 6.29 -9.37 16.07
C ARG A 4 4.91 -9.48 16.70
N GLY A 5 4.75 -10.40 17.65
CA GLY A 5 3.48 -10.58 18.38
C GLY A 5 3.04 -9.37 19.21
N ASP A 6 3.90 -8.36 19.38
CA ASP A 6 3.60 -7.06 20.00
C ASP A 6 3.15 -5.99 18.98
N GLY A 7 2.92 -6.37 17.72
CA GLY A 7 2.49 -5.46 16.65
C GLY A 7 3.61 -4.56 16.09
N ARG A 8 4.86 -4.71 16.55
CA ARG A 8 6.00 -3.96 16.03
C ARG A 8 6.67 -4.66 14.86
N VAL A 9 7.34 -3.89 14.01
CA VAL A 9 8.06 -4.41 12.85
C VAL A 9 9.57 -4.44 13.11
N VAL A 10 10.19 -5.54 12.72
CA VAL A 10 11.64 -5.69 12.63
C VAL A 10 12.03 -5.79 11.17
N THR A 11 13.01 -5.00 10.74
CA THR A 11 13.59 -5.06 9.39
C THR A 11 15.00 -5.63 9.43
N TRP A 12 15.39 -6.26 8.34
CA TRP A 12 16.72 -6.81 8.10
C TRP A 12 16.96 -6.82 6.59
N GLY A 13 18.22 -6.93 6.16
CA GLY A 13 18.59 -6.95 4.75
C GLY A 13 19.26 -5.64 4.29
N ASN A 14 19.30 -5.43 2.96
CA ASN A 14 19.99 -4.30 2.34
C ASN A 14 19.34 -2.96 2.74
N GLY A 15 20.14 -2.00 3.23
CA GLY A 15 19.65 -0.70 3.68
C GLY A 15 18.97 0.13 2.59
N ASN A 16 19.45 0.06 1.35
CA ASN A 16 18.87 0.77 0.20
C ASN A 16 17.57 0.11 -0.30
N GLY A 17 17.32 -1.16 0.05
CA GLY A 17 16.13 -1.92 -0.31
C GLY A 17 15.10 -2.04 0.82
N GLY A 18 15.09 -1.12 1.78
CA GLY A 18 14.13 -1.13 2.89
C GLY A 18 14.51 -2.03 4.09
N GLY A 19 15.76 -2.53 4.11
CA GLY A 19 16.33 -3.21 5.28
C GLY A 19 16.47 -2.31 6.52
N GLN A 20 16.39 -0.99 6.34
CA GLN A 20 16.38 0.00 7.42
C GLN A 20 15.01 0.70 7.50
N SER A 21 14.27 0.47 8.58
CA SER A 21 13.01 1.18 8.91
C SER A 21 13.17 2.29 9.94
N SER A 22 14.40 2.71 10.27
CA SER A 22 14.67 3.66 11.37
C SER A 22 13.89 4.97 11.25
N GLY A 23 13.71 5.49 10.03
CA GLY A 23 12.93 6.71 9.76
C GLY A 23 11.42 6.58 10.01
N VAL A 24 10.87 5.36 9.93
CA VAL A 24 9.44 5.09 10.09
C VAL A 24 9.12 4.22 11.31
N GLN A 25 10.12 3.84 12.11
CA GLN A 25 9.98 2.88 13.20
C GLN A 25 8.89 3.25 14.21
N LYS A 26 8.71 4.55 14.49
CA LYS A 26 7.67 5.05 15.39
C LYS A 26 6.24 4.90 14.84
N GLN A 27 6.12 4.81 13.52
CA GLN A 27 4.85 4.64 12.83
C GLN A 27 4.49 3.15 12.66
N LEU A 28 5.47 2.25 12.78
CA LEU A 28 5.30 0.80 12.67
C LEU A 28 4.79 0.17 13.97
N VAL A 29 3.61 0.63 14.40
CA VAL A 29 2.87 0.15 15.58
C VAL A 29 1.55 -0.47 15.16
N ASP A 30 1.15 -1.54 15.85
CA ASP A 30 -0.06 -2.33 15.59
C ASP A 30 -0.19 -2.78 14.13
N VAL A 31 0.94 -3.15 13.53
CA VAL A 31 1.00 -3.64 12.15
C VAL A 31 0.40 -5.04 12.09
N ARG A 32 -0.55 -5.25 11.17
CA ARG A 32 -1.21 -6.55 10.95
C ARG A 32 -0.75 -7.25 9.68
N HIS A 33 -0.24 -6.50 8.71
CA HIS A 33 0.23 -7.05 7.44
C HIS A 33 1.41 -6.25 6.90
N ILE A 34 2.34 -6.92 6.21
CA ILE A 34 3.45 -6.30 5.50
C ILE A 34 3.53 -6.91 4.12
N SER A 35 3.60 -6.05 3.10
CA SER A 35 3.88 -6.42 1.71
C SER A 35 5.22 -5.83 1.28
N SER A 36 5.87 -6.46 0.31
CA SER A 36 7.20 -6.06 -0.17
C SER A 36 7.31 -6.10 -1.68
N THR A 37 8.02 -5.13 -2.24
CA THR A 37 8.54 -5.13 -3.60
C THR A 37 10.02 -5.55 -3.59
N GLY A 38 10.71 -5.47 -4.73
CA GLY A 38 12.15 -5.77 -4.79
C GLY A 38 13.02 -4.86 -3.92
N TYR A 39 12.58 -3.62 -3.66
CA TYR A 39 13.37 -2.61 -2.93
C TYR A 39 12.57 -1.80 -1.89
N ALA A 40 11.29 -2.09 -1.66
CA ALA A 40 10.47 -1.35 -0.69
C ALA A 40 9.51 -2.25 0.07
N PHE A 41 8.95 -1.69 1.15
CA PHE A 41 7.97 -2.34 2.00
C PHE A 41 6.79 -1.41 2.27
N ALA A 42 5.62 -2.01 2.44
CA ALA A 42 4.41 -1.35 2.89
C ALA A 42 3.82 -2.11 4.08
N ALA A 43 3.62 -1.43 5.20
CA ALA A 43 2.98 -1.97 6.39
C ALA A 43 1.55 -1.45 6.50
N LEU A 44 0.60 -2.38 6.69
CA LEU A 44 -0.78 -2.08 7.01
C LEU A 44 -1.00 -2.17 8.51
N ARG A 45 -1.42 -1.06 9.09
CA ARG A 45 -1.76 -0.95 10.51
C ARG A 45 -3.20 -1.38 10.76
N SER A 46 -3.50 -1.69 12.02
CA SER A 46 -4.83 -2.10 12.45
C SER A 46 -5.86 -0.97 12.36
N ASP A 47 -5.41 0.28 12.35
CA ASP A 47 -6.25 1.48 12.11
C ASP A 47 -6.51 1.76 10.62
N GLY A 48 -6.10 0.86 9.72
CA GLY A 48 -6.30 0.99 8.28
C GLY A 48 -5.31 1.95 7.59
N CYS A 49 -4.34 2.52 8.33
CA CYS A 49 -3.30 3.36 7.73
C CYS A 49 -2.17 2.51 7.14
N VAL A 50 -1.57 3.03 6.05
CA VAL A 50 -0.39 2.42 5.42
C VAL A 50 0.86 3.26 5.68
N VAL A 51 1.94 2.58 6.03
CA VAL A 51 3.28 3.16 6.20
C VAL A 51 4.22 2.49 5.21
N THR A 52 4.93 3.27 4.39
CA THR A 52 5.87 2.76 3.39
C THR A 52 7.29 3.17 3.71
N TRP A 53 8.27 2.38 3.28
CA TRP A 53 9.69 2.71 3.36
C TRP A 53 10.51 1.88 2.36
N GLY A 54 11.75 2.33 2.11
CA GLY A 54 12.66 1.70 1.15
C GLY A 54 12.88 2.58 -0.08
N GLY A 55 13.13 1.97 -1.23
CA GLY A 55 13.41 2.68 -2.47
C GLY A 55 12.20 3.45 -3.00
N ASP A 56 12.37 4.77 -3.22
CA ASP A 56 11.31 5.67 -3.68
C ASP A 56 10.62 5.19 -4.96
N HIS A 57 11.42 4.80 -5.97
CA HIS A 57 10.90 4.30 -7.25
C HIS A 57 10.14 2.97 -7.13
N SER A 58 10.43 2.16 -6.11
CA SER A 58 9.76 0.88 -5.88
C SER A 58 8.56 0.97 -4.94
N GLY A 59 8.04 2.19 -4.71
CA GLY A 59 6.89 2.44 -3.85
C GLY A 59 7.23 2.65 -2.37
N GLY A 60 8.51 2.88 -2.04
CA GLY A 60 8.96 3.25 -0.69
C GLY A 60 8.56 4.66 -0.27
N ASN A 61 8.16 5.51 -1.23
CA ASN A 61 7.60 6.83 -1.01
C ASN A 61 6.13 6.86 -1.47
N SER A 62 5.20 6.90 -0.51
CA SER A 62 3.76 7.03 -0.76
C SER A 62 3.21 8.44 -0.50
N LEU A 63 4.06 9.47 -0.41
CA LEU A 63 3.62 10.82 0.00
C LEU A 63 2.55 11.41 -0.92
N SER A 64 2.62 11.15 -2.23
CA SER A 64 1.64 11.62 -3.22
C SER A 64 0.23 11.04 -3.00
N VAL A 65 0.14 9.83 -2.46
CA VAL A 65 -1.12 9.11 -2.26
C VAL A 65 -1.49 8.94 -0.79
N GLN A 66 -0.68 9.45 0.14
CA GLN A 66 -0.82 9.21 1.58
C GLN A 66 -2.20 9.61 2.13
N ALA A 67 -2.82 10.65 1.56
CA ALA A 67 -4.17 11.07 1.94
C ALA A 67 -5.25 10.00 1.65
N HIS A 68 -5.01 9.15 0.65
CA HIS A 68 -5.92 8.08 0.22
C HIS A 68 -5.57 6.72 0.84
N LEU A 69 -4.44 6.59 1.52
CA LEU A 69 -4.01 5.36 2.21
C LEU A 69 -4.58 5.27 3.63
N ARG A 70 -5.90 5.43 3.73
CA ARG A 70 -6.71 5.29 4.94
C ARG A 70 -7.80 4.25 4.69
N ASP A 71 -8.24 3.60 5.75
CA ASP A 71 -9.26 2.54 5.68
C ASP A 71 -8.88 1.41 4.69
N VAL A 72 -7.59 1.06 4.65
CA VAL A 72 -7.08 0.01 3.76
C VAL A 72 -7.34 -1.37 4.36
N GLN A 73 -7.93 -2.26 3.57
CA GLN A 73 -8.18 -3.65 3.95
C GLN A 73 -7.02 -4.56 3.58
N HIS A 74 -6.47 -4.41 2.38
CA HIS A 74 -5.43 -5.26 1.81
C HIS A 74 -4.42 -4.45 1.01
N ILE A 75 -3.17 -4.91 1.02
CA ILE A 75 -2.10 -4.36 0.18
C ILE A 75 -1.53 -5.48 -0.69
N TYR A 76 -1.51 -5.25 -1.99
CA TYR A 76 -0.87 -6.10 -2.97
C TYR A 76 0.39 -5.42 -3.50
N SER A 77 1.35 -6.21 -3.97
CA SER A 77 2.63 -5.72 -4.48
C SER A 77 3.01 -6.43 -5.78
N THR A 78 3.69 -5.69 -6.64
CA THR A 78 4.40 -6.20 -7.82
C THR A 78 5.92 -6.14 -7.55
N ASP A 79 6.74 -6.26 -8.59
CA ASP A 79 8.19 -6.13 -8.47
C ASP A 79 8.63 -4.73 -8.00
N SER A 80 7.88 -3.68 -8.36
CA SER A 80 8.22 -2.26 -8.09
C SER A 80 7.03 -1.35 -7.76
N ALA A 81 5.82 -1.87 -7.61
CA ALA A 81 4.64 -1.07 -7.26
C ALA A 81 3.74 -1.76 -6.21
N PHE A 82 2.81 -0.99 -5.66
CA PHE A 82 1.82 -1.45 -4.70
C PHE A 82 0.42 -1.02 -5.11
N ALA A 83 -0.57 -1.79 -4.65
CA ALA A 83 -1.99 -1.47 -4.75
C ALA A 83 -2.67 -1.69 -3.39
N ALA A 84 -3.37 -0.67 -2.88
CA ALA A 84 -4.17 -0.74 -1.67
C ALA A 84 -5.65 -0.81 -2.02
N LEU A 85 -6.33 -1.84 -1.51
CA LEU A 85 -7.79 -1.96 -1.56
C LEU A 85 -8.39 -1.33 -0.31
N ARG A 86 -9.20 -0.30 -0.49
CA ARG A 86 -9.91 0.41 0.59
C ARG A 86 -11.24 -0.27 0.92
N THR A 87 -11.77 0.04 2.10
CA THR A 87 -13.08 -0.46 2.58
C THR A 87 -14.26 -0.04 1.72
N ASP A 88 -14.14 1.08 1.02
CA ASP A 88 -15.14 1.63 0.09
C ASP A 88 -15.07 1.00 -1.32
N GLY A 89 -14.17 0.03 -1.52
CA GLY A 89 -13.96 -0.66 -2.79
C GLY A 89 -13.05 0.07 -3.76
N HIS A 90 -12.57 1.29 -3.43
CA HIS A 90 -11.61 1.99 -4.27
C HIS A 90 -10.21 1.37 -4.15
N VAL A 91 -9.46 1.43 -5.25
CA VAL A 91 -8.06 0.99 -5.32
C VAL A 91 -7.16 2.21 -5.49
N VAL A 92 -6.09 2.25 -4.69
CA VAL A 92 -5.05 3.28 -4.75
C VAL A 92 -3.73 2.59 -5.08
N THR A 93 -3.08 2.98 -6.17
CA THR A 93 -1.76 2.44 -6.55
C THR A 93 -0.66 3.48 -6.34
N TRP A 94 0.57 3.02 -6.14
CA TRP A 94 1.76 3.85 -6.12
C TRP A 94 3.03 3.04 -6.40
N GLY A 95 4.13 3.74 -6.67
CA GLY A 95 5.41 3.14 -7.07
C GLY A 95 5.67 3.33 -8.56
N ASP A 96 6.42 2.41 -9.15
CA ASP A 96 6.83 2.49 -10.55
C ASP A 96 5.62 2.40 -11.49
N GLN A 97 5.47 3.39 -12.37
CA GLN A 97 4.36 3.49 -13.33
C GLN A 97 4.32 2.28 -14.30
N ASP A 98 5.48 1.79 -14.74
CA ASP A 98 5.60 0.68 -15.68
C ASP A 98 5.30 -0.67 -15.01
N ALA A 99 5.36 -0.71 -13.68
CA ALA A 99 5.02 -1.87 -12.86
C ALA A 99 3.60 -1.82 -12.25
N GLY A 100 2.75 -0.89 -12.70
CA GLY A 100 1.36 -0.74 -12.23
C GLY A 100 1.16 0.28 -11.10
N GLY A 101 2.12 1.17 -10.88
CA GLY A 101 2.04 2.26 -9.90
C GLY A 101 1.05 3.36 -10.26
N ASP A 102 0.64 3.46 -11.54
CA ASP A 102 -0.35 4.42 -12.02
C ASP A 102 -1.64 3.71 -12.47
N SER A 103 -2.71 3.84 -11.67
CA SER A 103 -4.05 3.35 -11.97
C SER A 103 -5.02 4.45 -12.41
N SER A 104 -4.54 5.65 -12.74
CA SER A 104 -5.39 6.77 -13.16
C SER A 104 -6.25 6.40 -14.38
N PHE A 105 -5.71 5.58 -15.27
CA PHE A 105 -6.39 5.15 -16.50
C PHE A 105 -7.58 4.21 -16.27
N VAL A 106 -7.65 3.55 -15.11
CA VAL A 106 -8.72 2.60 -14.77
C VAL A 106 -9.64 3.10 -13.66
N GLN A 107 -9.27 4.18 -12.97
CA GLN A 107 -10.10 4.77 -11.90
C GLN A 107 -11.47 5.23 -12.39
N ASP A 108 -11.57 5.73 -13.63
CA ASP A 108 -12.84 6.14 -14.22
C ASP A 108 -13.75 4.95 -14.59
N ASP A 109 -13.17 3.77 -14.86
CA ASP A 109 -13.92 2.57 -15.28
C ASP A 109 -14.58 1.84 -14.09
N PHE A 110 -14.03 1.96 -12.88
CA PHE A 110 -14.61 1.38 -11.67
C PHE A 110 -15.95 2.01 -11.25
N LEU A 111 -16.23 3.24 -11.70
CA LEU A 111 -17.53 3.90 -11.48
C LEU A 111 -18.64 3.33 -12.38
N HIS A 112 -18.30 2.81 -13.56
CA HIS A 112 -19.27 2.35 -14.54
C HIS A 112 -19.88 0.98 -14.22
N CYS A 113 -19.14 0.07 -13.59
CA CYS A 113 -19.67 -1.25 -13.23
C CYS A 113 -20.61 -1.18 -12.01
N TYR A 114 -20.33 -0.33 -11.01
CA TYR A 114 -21.16 -0.24 -9.80
C TYR A 114 -22.48 0.50 -10.03
N GLN A 115 -22.54 1.41 -11.02
CA GLN A 115 -23.77 2.11 -11.37
C GLN A 115 -24.72 1.28 -12.24
N ARG A 116 -24.22 0.25 -12.96
CA ARG A 116 -25.08 -0.58 -13.82
C ARG A 116 -25.95 -1.56 -13.04
N ASP A 117 -25.50 -2.05 -11.89
CA ASP A 117 -26.28 -2.96 -11.05
C ASP A 117 -27.35 -2.25 -10.20
N ALA A 118 -27.27 -0.93 -10.05
CA ALA A 118 -28.26 -0.12 -9.34
C ALA A 118 -29.46 0.31 -10.22
N GLN A 119 -29.42 0.09 -11.53
CA GLN A 119 -30.48 0.53 -12.47
C GLN A 119 -31.44 -0.58 -12.93
N PHE A 120 -31.29 -1.81 -12.44
CA PHE A 120 -32.18 -2.94 -12.82
C PHE A 120 -33.06 -3.45 -11.67
N ALA A 121 -33.24 -2.65 -10.63
CA ALA A 121 -34.16 -2.95 -9.52
C ALA A 121 -35.32 -1.94 -9.49
N GLU A 122 -36.18 -1.99 -10.51
CA GLU A 122 -37.57 -1.50 -10.46
C GLU A 122 -38.52 -2.53 -11.07
#